data_AF-A0A2E6ZJA3-F1
#
_entry.id   AF-A0A2E6ZJA3-F1
#
_cell.length_a   1.000
_cell.length_b   1.000
_cell.length_c   1.000
_cell.angle_alpha   90.00
_cell.angle_beta   90.00
_cell.angle_gamma   90.00
#
_symmetry.space_group_name_H-M   'P 1'
#
loop_
_entity.id
_entity.type
_entity.pdbx_description
1 polymer ?
#
loop_
_entity_poly.entity_id
_entity_poly.type
_entity_poly.pdbx_seq_one_letter_code
_entity_poly.pdbx_strand_id
1 'polypeptide(L)'
;MIKHIGRHGEKKVVVVYRTIPDQDHMALVVYPDNMPTSIHDPIMMTLESTMGQQQNVLADALFKQMLPDGRNQLKALHEQGFLKKVQTSQIVMTPDPKSSVRLDELNKLVKEMETGDEARAKLAQADADRGIQPPPSQRASTETVVTQTAPQPTQAPSAGALSDEDLALNLMEQSKQMVSNAKGMMKEADRLKNEARVLQGKKPIKKTAKKKTSA
;
A
#
# COMPACT_ATOMS: atom_id res chain seq x y z
N MET A 1 -7.28 3.13 22.78
CA MET A 1 -8.27 2.59 21.82
C MET A 1 -7.80 1.20 21.44
N ILE A 2 -8.69 0.19 21.50
CA ILE A 2 -8.26 -1.21 21.41
C ILE A 2 -8.60 -1.75 20.03
N LYS A 3 -7.58 -2.01 19.22
CA LYS A 3 -7.75 -2.41 17.82
C LYS A 3 -8.41 -3.77 17.68
N HIS A 4 -8.18 -4.72 18.59
CA HIS A 4 -8.54 -6.13 18.38
C HIS A 4 -9.88 -6.56 18.99
N ILE A 5 -10.74 -5.61 19.38
CA ILE A 5 -12.09 -5.89 19.88
C ILE A 5 -13.10 -5.79 18.73
N GLY A 6 -13.92 -6.82 18.61
CA GLY A 6 -15.05 -6.86 17.69
C GLY A 6 -16.34 -7.28 18.39
N ARG A 7 -17.42 -7.26 17.62
CA ARG A 7 -18.71 -7.83 17.97
C ARG A 7 -19.06 -8.91 16.96
N HIS A 8 -19.58 -10.02 17.45
CA HIS A 8 -20.17 -11.08 16.64
C HIS A 8 -21.62 -11.24 17.10
N GLY A 9 -22.55 -10.74 16.28
CA GLY A 9 -23.93 -10.51 16.71
C GLY A 9 -23.96 -9.57 17.92
N GLU A 10 -24.45 -10.07 19.05
CA GLU A 10 -24.54 -9.33 20.32
C GLU A 10 -23.35 -9.58 21.25
N LYS A 11 -22.53 -10.61 20.99
CA LYS A 11 -21.42 -10.99 21.87
C LYS A 11 -20.16 -10.21 21.53
N LYS A 12 -19.42 -9.80 22.56
CA LYS A 12 -18.07 -9.24 22.40
C LYS A 12 -17.10 -10.36 22.05
N VAL A 13 -16.23 -10.11 21.09
CA VAL A 13 -15.23 -11.06 20.63
C VAL A 13 -13.87 -10.40 20.54
N VAL A 14 -12.84 -11.17 20.87
CA VAL A 14 -11.45 -10.76 20.67
C VAL A 14 -10.95 -11.46 19.41
N VAL A 15 -10.46 -10.68 18.45
CA VAL A 15 -9.95 -11.21 17.17
C VAL A 15 -8.46 -11.51 17.33
N VAL A 16 -8.11 -12.80 17.33
CA VAL A 16 -6.73 -13.26 17.49
C VAL A 16 -6.00 -13.26 16.15
N TYR A 17 -6.63 -13.85 15.13
CA TYR A 17 -6.20 -13.78 13.73
C TYR A 17 -7.32 -13.21 12.88
N ARG A 18 -6.98 -12.22 12.04
CA ARG A 18 -7.94 -11.58 11.13
C ARG A 18 -8.24 -12.42 9.90
N THR A 19 -7.27 -13.22 9.46
CA THR A 19 -7.35 -14.16 8.35
C THR A 19 -6.54 -15.40 8.70
N ILE A 20 -6.99 -16.57 8.24
CA ILE A 20 -6.23 -17.83 8.36
C ILE A 20 -5.47 -18.00 7.03
N PRO A 21 -4.20 -18.44 7.05
CA PRO A 21 -3.53 -18.87 5.81
C PRO A 21 -4.40 -19.92 5.11
N ASP A 22 -4.41 -19.92 3.77
CA ASP A 22 -5.31 -20.71 2.92
C ASP A 22 -6.81 -20.30 2.93
N GLN A 23 -7.31 -19.62 3.96
CA GLN A 23 -8.74 -19.30 4.12
C GLN A 23 -8.96 -17.84 4.56
N ASP A 24 -8.86 -16.91 3.62
CA ASP A 24 -9.00 -15.45 3.84
C ASP A 24 -10.38 -15.03 4.37
N HIS A 25 -11.42 -15.80 4.08
CA HIS A 25 -12.79 -15.57 4.54
C HIS A 25 -13.07 -16.06 5.97
N MET A 26 -12.08 -16.68 6.63
CA MET A 26 -12.18 -17.17 8.01
C MET A 26 -11.23 -16.42 8.94
N ALA A 27 -11.73 -16.10 10.13
CA ALA A 27 -10.98 -15.51 11.23
C ALA A 27 -10.97 -16.45 12.44
N LEU A 28 -9.95 -16.28 13.29
CA LEU A 28 -9.86 -16.96 14.58
C LEU A 28 -10.22 -15.97 15.69
N VAL A 29 -11.30 -16.27 16.41
CA VAL A 29 -11.82 -15.44 17.49
C VAL A 29 -11.87 -16.18 18.81
N VAL A 30 -11.80 -15.42 19.89
CA VAL A 30 -11.97 -15.88 21.27
C VAL A 30 -13.15 -15.15 21.89
N TYR A 31 -13.96 -15.90 22.62
CA TYR A 31 -15.09 -15.38 23.40
C TYR A 31 -14.66 -15.26 24.87
N PRO A 32 -14.33 -14.05 25.36
CA PRO A 32 -13.89 -13.86 26.73
C PRO A 32 -14.96 -14.27 27.75
N ASP A 33 -16.25 -14.10 27.43
CA ASP A 33 -17.38 -14.47 28.32
C ASP A 33 -17.47 -15.96 28.65
N ASN A 34 -16.91 -16.82 27.80
CA ASN A 34 -16.99 -18.28 27.96
C ASN A 34 -15.75 -18.86 28.66
N MET A 35 -14.85 -18.01 29.17
CA MET A 35 -13.53 -18.40 29.65
C MET A 35 -13.38 -18.21 31.17
N PRO A 36 -12.61 -19.07 31.87
CA PRO A 36 -12.25 -18.84 33.27
C PRO A 36 -11.44 -17.55 33.47
N THR A 37 -11.65 -16.89 34.61
CA THR A 37 -10.96 -15.66 35.04
C THR A 37 -9.44 -15.77 34.95
N SER A 38 -8.86 -16.93 35.31
CA SER A 38 -7.41 -17.19 35.25
C SER A 38 -6.77 -17.00 33.86
N ILE A 39 -7.57 -17.04 32.80
CA ILE A 39 -7.12 -16.92 31.41
C ILE A 39 -7.68 -15.65 30.77
N HIS A 40 -8.91 -15.28 31.15
CA HIS A 40 -9.55 -14.05 30.73
C HIS A 40 -8.70 -12.80 31.07
N ASP A 41 -8.32 -12.63 32.33
CA ASP A 41 -7.58 -11.46 32.81
C ASP A 41 -6.21 -11.27 32.15
N PRO A 42 -5.34 -12.30 32.03
CA PRO A 42 -4.05 -12.12 31.35
C PRO A 42 -4.20 -11.82 29.85
N ILE A 43 -5.25 -12.32 29.19
CA ILE A 43 -5.52 -11.97 27.79
C ILE A 43 -5.97 -10.52 27.68
N MET A 44 -6.86 -10.07 28.55
CA MET A 44 -7.32 -8.68 28.59
C MET A 44 -6.18 -7.71 28.89
N MET A 45 -5.32 -8.05 29.86
CA MET A 45 -4.12 -7.28 30.15
C MET A 45 -3.17 -7.21 28.94
N THR A 46 -2.99 -8.32 28.22
CA THR A 46 -2.16 -8.35 27.00
C THR A 46 -2.78 -7.55 25.86
N LEU A 47 -4.10 -7.63 25.72
CA LEU A 47 -4.88 -6.88 24.76
C LEU A 47 -4.76 -5.37 25.03
N GLU A 48 -4.82 -4.93 26.28
CA GLU A 48 -4.71 -3.53 26.66
C GLU A 48 -3.26 -3.00 26.63
N SER A 49 -2.28 -3.90 26.70
CA SER A 49 -0.85 -3.57 26.65
C SER A 49 -0.44 -2.96 25.31
N THR A 50 0.59 -2.11 25.35
CA THR A 50 1.21 -1.48 24.17
C THR A 50 1.63 -2.52 23.13
N MET A 51 2.14 -3.68 23.58
CA MET A 51 2.53 -4.77 22.69
C MET A 51 1.33 -5.34 21.92
N GLY A 52 0.19 -5.53 22.58
CA GLY A 52 -1.05 -5.97 21.95
C GLY A 52 -1.58 -4.97 20.94
N GLN A 53 -1.45 -3.66 21.19
CA GLN A 53 -1.95 -2.60 20.31
C GLN A 53 -1.05 -2.27 19.12
N GLN A 54 0.24 -2.56 19.20
CA GLN A 54 1.19 -2.28 18.11
C GLN A 54 1.13 -3.33 17.00
N GLN A 55 0.88 -4.59 17.35
CA GLN A 55 0.89 -5.68 16.37
C GLN A 55 -0.33 -5.64 15.45
N ASN A 56 -0.14 -6.03 14.18
CA ASN A 56 -1.24 -6.19 13.23
C ASN A 56 -2.12 -7.41 13.63
N VAL A 57 -1.46 -8.46 14.12
CA VAL A 57 -2.07 -9.72 14.55
C VAL A 57 -1.86 -9.89 16.05
N LEU A 58 -2.97 -10.00 16.81
CA LEU A 58 -2.92 -10.13 18.27
C LEU A 58 -2.22 -11.42 18.72
N ALA A 59 -2.27 -12.47 17.89
CA ALA A 59 -1.61 -13.73 18.17
C ALA A 59 -0.10 -13.60 18.44
N ASP A 60 0.58 -12.65 17.79
CA ASP A 60 2.02 -12.43 17.99
C ASP A 60 2.30 -11.87 19.40
N ALA A 61 1.45 -10.98 19.88
CA ALA A 61 1.51 -10.47 21.25
C ALA A 61 1.18 -11.57 22.28
N LEU A 62 0.13 -12.38 22.03
CA LEU A 62 -0.27 -13.49 22.90
C LEU A 62 0.76 -14.63 22.94
N PHE A 63 1.53 -14.81 21.87
CA PHE A 63 2.61 -15.79 21.84
C PHE A 63 3.80 -15.36 22.71
N LYS A 64 4.07 -14.06 22.79
CA LYS A 64 5.17 -13.49 23.60
C LYS A 64 4.86 -13.42 25.09
N GLN A 65 3.59 -13.42 25.48
CA GLN A 65 3.18 -13.36 26.87
C GLN A 65 2.95 -14.76 27.46
N MET A 66 3.13 -14.89 28.77
CA MET A 66 2.82 -16.09 29.53
C MET A 66 1.55 -15.90 30.38
N LEU A 67 0.84 -16.98 30.63
CA LEU A 67 -0.17 -17.08 31.68
C LEU A 67 0.52 -17.14 33.06
N PRO A 68 -0.20 -16.90 34.16
CA PRO A 68 0.29 -17.12 35.53
C PRO A 68 0.76 -18.57 35.77
N ASP A 69 0.27 -19.54 35.00
CA ASP A 69 0.72 -20.95 35.00
C ASP A 69 2.05 -21.19 34.26
N GLY A 70 2.67 -20.16 33.67
CA GLY A 70 3.95 -20.27 32.95
C GLY A 70 3.85 -20.82 31.51
N ARG A 71 2.64 -21.10 31.00
CA ARG A 71 2.41 -21.49 29.60
C ARG A 71 2.18 -20.24 28.73
N ASN A 72 2.58 -20.28 27.46
CA ASN A 72 2.25 -19.21 26.50
C ASN A 72 0.73 -19.08 26.33
N GLN A 73 0.22 -17.86 26.26
CA GLN A 73 -1.23 -17.63 26.23
C GLN A 73 -1.88 -18.20 24.98
N LEU A 74 -1.25 -18.05 23.83
CA LEU A 74 -1.76 -18.62 22.57
C LEU A 74 -1.81 -20.16 22.61
N LYS A 75 -0.81 -20.80 23.22
CA LYS A 75 -0.77 -22.27 23.34
C LYS A 75 -1.88 -22.77 24.25
N ALA A 76 -2.08 -22.11 25.40
CA ALA A 76 -3.17 -22.44 26.32
C ALA A 76 -4.56 -22.30 25.66
N LEU A 77 -4.78 -21.22 24.91
CA LEU A 77 -6.01 -20.99 24.15
C LEU A 77 -6.31 -22.09 23.12
N HIS A 78 -5.27 -22.59 22.45
CA HIS A 78 -5.39 -23.66 21.47
C HIS A 78 -5.64 -25.01 22.14
N GLU A 79 -4.86 -25.37 23.18
CA GLU A 79 -4.99 -26.63 23.90
C GLU A 79 -6.37 -26.78 24.57
N GLN A 80 -6.95 -25.69 25.04
CA GLN A 80 -8.26 -25.69 25.70
C GLN A 80 -9.45 -25.50 24.73
N GLY A 81 -9.19 -25.31 23.43
CA GLY A 81 -10.25 -25.23 22.41
C GLY A 81 -11.09 -23.94 22.45
N PHE A 82 -10.55 -22.85 23.02
CA PHE A 82 -11.21 -21.55 23.08
C PHE A 82 -11.13 -20.76 21.76
N LEU A 83 -10.23 -21.14 20.86
CA LEU A 83 -10.15 -20.59 19.51
C LEU A 83 -11.30 -21.13 18.66
N LYS A 84 -12.17 -20.24 18.17
CA LYS A 84 -13.28 -20.59 17.27
C LYS A 84 -13.05 -19.96 15.90
N LYS A 85 -13.27 -20.76 14.86
CA LYS A 85 -13.29 -20.29 13.47
C LYS A 85 -14.63 -19.65 13.19
N VAL A 86 -14.62 -18.41 12.72
CA VAL A 86 -15.81 -17.66 12.35
C VAL A 86 -15.56 -16.95 11.03
N GLN A 87 -16.60 -16.81 10.22
CA GLN A 87 -16.50 -16.08 8.95
C GLN A 87 -16.25 -14.59 9.20
N THR A 88 -15.31 -13.99 8.46
CA THR A 88 -14.95 -12.57 8.59
C THR A 88 -16.14 -11.64 8.34
N SER A 89 -17.07 -12.02 7.46
CA SER A 89 -18.28 -11.25 7.15
C SER A 89 -19.25 -11.07 8.33
N GLN A 90 -19.21 -11.96 9.32
CA GLN A 90 -20.10 -11.92 10.49
C GLN A 90 -19.53 -11.09 11.65
N ILE A 91 -18.25 -10.71 11.57
CA ILE A 91 -17.57 -9.96 12.62
C ILE A 91 -17.60 -8.48 12.26
N VAL A 92 -18.13 -7.67 13.17
CA VAL A 92 -18.11 -6.21 13.08
C VAL A 92 -17.05 -5.70 14.03
N MET A 93 -16.03 -5.05 13.46
CA MET A 93 -14.95 -4.43 14.21
C MET A 93 -15.31 -2.98 14.50
N THR A 94 -14.88 -2.47 15.64
CA THR A 94 -15.15 -1.08 16.06
C THR A 94 -13.81 -0.36 16.22
N PRO A 95 -13.11 -0.03 15.10
CA PRO A 95 -11.86 0.71 15.16
C PRO A 95 -12.06 2.08 15.80
N ASP A 96 -13.21 2.71 15.56
CA ASP A 96 -13.62 3.98 16.16
C ASP A 96 -14.94 3.82 16.94
N PRO A 97 -15.15 4.51 18.08
CA PRO A 97 -16.42 4.45 18.81
C PRO A 97 -17.60 4.94 17.95
N LYS A 98 -17.33 5.67 16.87
CA LYS A 98 -18.32 6.19 15.92
C LYS A 98 -18.46 5.35 14.64
N SER A 99 -17.47 4.51 14.33
CA SER A 99 -17.41 3.77 13.06
C SER A 99 -17.25 2.28 13.33
N SER A 100 -18.27 1.53 12.92
CA SER A 100 -18.24 0.07 12.90
C SER A 100 -18.04 -0.40 11.45
N VAL A 101 -17.03 -1.24 11.22
CA VAL A 101 -16.70 -1.76 9.89
C VAL A 101 -16.65 -3.29 9.95
N ARG A 102 -17.11 -3.97 8.90
CA ARG A 102 -17.03 -5.43 8.84
C ARG A 102 -15.57 -5.86 8.70
N LEU A 103 -15.21 -7.00 9.29
CA LEU A 103 -13.82 -7.48 9.26
C LEU A 103 -13.35 -7.81 7.84
N ASP A 104 -14.23 -8.27 6.95
CA ASP A 104 -13.91 -8.50 5.52
C ASP A 104 -13.44 -7.22 4.82
N GLU A 105 -14.18 -6.12 5.00
CA GLU A 105 -13.84 -4.82 4.40
C GLU A 105 -12.58 -4.24 5.04
N LEU A 106 -12.44 -4.39 6.36
CA LEU A 106 -11.23 -3.96 7.06
C LEU A 106 -10.00 -4.72 6.58
N ASN A 107 -10.09 -6.03 6.33
CA ASN A 107 -8.97 -6.83 5.82
C ASN A 107 -8.57 -6.39 4.42
N LYS A 108 -9.53 -6.09 3.54
CA LYS A 108 -9.25 -5.54 2.20
C LYS A 108 -8.53 -4.19 2.31
N LEU A 109 -9.06 -3.27 3.11
CA LEU A 109 -8.47 -1.95 3.33
C LEU A 109 -7.05 -2.04 3.89
N VAL A 110 -6.81 -2.90 4.89
CA VAL A 110 -5.47 -3.10 5.47
C VAL A 110 -4.50 -3.66 4.43
N LYS A 111 -4.94 -4.60 3.60
CA LYS A 111 -4.11 -5.19 2.54
C LYS A 111 -3.77 -4.18 1.43
N GLU A 112 -4.73 -3.35 1.04
CA GLU A 112 -4.50 -2.25 0.10
C GLU A 112 -3.53 -1.21 0.67
N MET A 113 -3.66 -0.87 1.96
CA MET A 113 -2.73 0.03 2.64
C MET A 113 -1.32 -0.55 2.72
N GLU A 114 -1.18 -1.82 3.11
CA GLU A 114 0.12 -2.49 3.23
C GLU A 114 0.80 -2.62 1.86
N THR A 115 0.04 -2.98 0.81
CA THR A 115 0.54 -3.04 -0.57
C THR A 115 0.96 -1.65 -1.09
N GLY A 116 0.18 -0.62 -0.79
CA GLY A 116 0.47 0.76 -1.19
C GLY A 116 1.70 1.34 -0.47
N ASP A 117 1.85 1.05 0.82
CA ASP A 117 3.01 1.47 1.61
C ASP A 117 4.28 0.73 1.13
N GLU A 118 4.20 -0.58 0.88
CA GLU A 118 5.33 -1.35 0.35
C GLU A 118 5.73 -0.89 -1.07
N ALA A 119 4.75 -0.60 -1.93
CA ALA A 119 5.02 -0.05 -3.26
C ALA A 119 5.70 1.33 -3.18
N ARG A 120 5.29 2.17 -2.23
CA ARG A 120 5.89 3.49 -1.99
C ARG A 120 7.29 3.37 -1.39
N ALA A 121 7.50 2.46 -0.45
CA ALA A 121 8.80 2.17 0.15
C ALA A 121 9.79 1.63 -0.89
N LYS A 122 9.36 0.72 -1.78
CA LYS A 122 10.18 0.22 -2.89
C LYS A 122 10.50 1.31 -3.91
N LEU A 123 9.56 2.20 -4.23
CA LEU A 123 9.82 3.33 -5.11
C LEU A 123 10.81 4.33 -4.48
N ALA A 124 10.66 4.61 -3.18
CA ALA A 124 11.57 5.47 -2.43
C ALA A 124 12.97 4.86 -2.28
N GLN A 125 13.08 3.54 -2.05
CA GLN A 125 14.37 2.84 -2.07
C GLN A 125 14.98 2.82 -3.46
N ALA A 126 14.20 2.61 -4.52
CA ALA A 126 14.71 2.66 -5.89
C ALA A 126 15.17 4.07 -6.30
N ASP A 127 14.53 5.12 -5.77
CA ASP A 127 14.94 6.51 -5.97
C ASP A 127 16.21 6.85 -5.18
N ALA A 128 16.31 6.39 -3.92
CA ALA A 128 17.50 6.53 -3.08
C ALA A 128 18.71 5.76 -3.63
N ASP A 129 18.51 4.54 -4.14
CA ASP A 129 19.55 3.71 -4.75
C ASP A 129 20.01 4.28 -6.11
N ARG A 130 19.08 4.85 -6.89
CA ARG A 130 19.41 5.61 -8.11
C ARG A 130 20.15 6.92 -7.84
N GLY A 131 20.03 7.48 -6.63
CA GLY A 131 20.79 8.64 -6.17
C GLY A 131 22.25 8.34 -5.80
N ILE A 132 22.63 7.06 -5.61
CA ILE A 132 24.00 6.63 -5.34
C ILE A 132 24.55 5.89 -6.57
N GLN A 133 24.60 6.58 -7.72
CA GLN A 133 25.51 6.17 -8.80
C GLN A 133 26.86 6.86 -8.60
N PRO A 134 27.94 6.14 -8.22
CA PRO A 134 29.28 6.68 -8.33
C PRO A 134 29.60 6.96 -9.81
N PRO A 135 30.42 8.00 -10.10
CA PRO A 135 30.69 8.44 -11.47
C PRO A 135 31.26 7.30 -12.33
N PRO A 136 30.96 7.25 -13.64
CA PRO A 136 31.36 6.17 -14.53
C PRO A 136 32.85 6.30 -14.89
N SER A 137 33.73 5.90 -13.98
CA SER A 137 35.17 5.82 -14.20
C SER A 137 35.74 4.55 -13.58
N GLN A 138 35.23 3.38 -13.96
CA GLN A 138 35.93 2.07 -13.88
C GLN A 138 35.01 0.94 -14.35
N ARG A 139 34.80 0.86 -15.67
CA ARG A 139 34.43 -0.38 -16.36
C ARG A 139 35.27 -0.51 -17.62
N ALA A 140 36.56 -0.77 -17.42
CA ALA A 140 37.43 -1.47 -18.35
C ALA A 140 37.87 -2.72 -17.56
N SER A 141 37.73 -3.96 -18.01
CA SER A 141 37.87 -4.53 -19.35
C SER A 141 36.95 -5.78 -19.41
N THR A 142 36.30 -6.11 -20.53
CA THR A 142 36.85 -6.93 -21.62
C THR A 142 35.80 -7.02 -22.74
N GLU A 143 36.29 -7.05 -23.98
CA GLU A 143 35.65 -7.17 -25.32
C GLU A 143 34.38 -8.07 -25.38
N THR A 144 33.40 -7.90 -26.29
CA THR A 144 33.47 -7.94 -27.76
C THR A 144 32.12 -7.50 -28.40
N VAL A 145 32.17 -6.56 -29.37
CA VAL A 145 31.38 -6.39 -30.65
C VAL A 145 29.88 -6.82 -30.65
N VAL A 146 28.85 -6.01 -30.97
CA VAL A 146 28.36 -5.60 -32.33
C VAL A 146 27.22 -4.56 -32.20
N THR A 147 27.42 -3.39 -32.82
CA THR A 147 26.54 -2.55 -33.68
C THR A 147 25.07 -2.19 -33.32
N GLN A 148 24.81 -0.86 -33.43
CA GLN A 148 23.60 -0.13 -33.87
C GLN A 148 22.65 0.56 -32.85
N THR A 149 22.90 1.88 -32.70
CA THR A 149 21.98 3.06 -32.76
C THR A 149 20.92 3.39 -31.68
N ALA A 150 21.08 4.61 -31.16
CA ALA A 150 20.14 5.56 -30.49
C ALA A 150 19.95 5.47 -28.95
N PRO A 151 19.57 6.58 -28.29
CA PRO A 151 20.24 7.88 -28.15
C PRO A 151 20.71 8.13 -26.69
N GLN A 152 21.86 8.81 -26.52
CA GLN A 152 22.44 9.10 -25.21
C GLN A 152 21.72 10.30 -24.52
N PRO A 153 21.37 10.21 -23.23
CA PRO A 153 21.09 11.38 -22.41
C PRO A 153 22.40 12.05 -21.97
N THR A 154 22.49 13.34 -22.24
CA THR A 154 23.62 14.23 -21.94
C THR A 154 23.87 14.33 -20.44
N GLN A 155 25.12 14.10 -20.03
CA GLN A 155 25.62 14.28 -18.66
C GLN A 155 25.72 15.79 -18.32
N ALA A 156 25.42 16.15 -17.07
CA ALA A 156 25.61 17.51 -16.55
C ALA A 156 27.11 17.81 -16.33
N PRO A 157 27.66 18.95 -16.80
CA PRO A 157 29.05 19.30 -16.57
C PRO A 157 29.25 20.05 -15.24
N SER A 158 30.37 19.70 -14.61
CA SER A 158 30.98 20.37 -13.47
C SER A 158 31.40 21.81 -13.78
N ALA A 159 31.17 22.68 -12.80
CA ALA A 159 31.95 23.87 -12.46
C ALA A 159 32.88 24.47 -13.55
N GLY A 160 32.27 25.22 -14.45
CA GLY A 160 32.86 26.23 -15.33
C GLY A 160 31.69 27.01 -15.90
N ALA A 161 31.74 28.34 -15.93
CA ALA A 161 30.61 29.18 -16.33
C ALA A 161 29.94 28.60 -17.59
N LEU A 162 28.72 28.06 -17.44
CA LEU A 162 27.95 27.49 -18.53
C LEU A 162 27.83 28.60 -19.58
N SER A 163 28.42 28.37 -20.74
CA SER A 163 28.29 29.32 -21.85
C SER A 163 26.81 29.40 -22.20
N ASP A 164 26.30 30.61 -22.45
CA ASP A 164 24.87 30.90 -22.65
C ASP A 164 24.23 29.97 -23.71
N GLU A 165 25.05 29.55 -24.68
CA GLU A 165 24.67 28.64 -25.77
C GLU A 165 24.40 27.19 -25.30
N ASP A 166 25.19 26.64 -24.37
CA ASP A 166 24.96 25.31 -23.78
C ASP A 166 23.72 25.30 -22.86
N LEU A 167 23.49 26.41 -22.16
CA LEU A 167 22.29 26.59 -21.34
C LEU A 167 21.04 26.71 -22.21
N ALA A 168 21.13 27.42 -23.35
CA ALA A 168 20.04 27.55 -24.31
C ALA A 168 19.67 26.19 -24.96
N LEU A 169 20.66 25.37 -25.32
CA LEU A 169 20.42 24.02 -25.84
C LEU A 169 19.71 23.13 -24.81
N ASN A 170 20.14 23.18 -23.54
CA ASN A 170 19.49 22.42 -22.47
C ASN A 170 18.03 22.88 -22.22
N LEU A 171 17.77 24.19 -22.23
CA LEU A 171 16.42 24.73 -22.12
C LEU A 171 15.53 24.35 -23.30
N MET A 172 16.07 24.35 -24.52
CA MET A 172 15.32 23.87 -25.69
C MET A 172 14.93 22.41 -25.56
N GLU A 173 15.86 21.54 -25.13
CA GLU A 173 15.58 20.12 -24.90
C GLU A 173 14.50 19.91 -23.82
N GLN A 174 14.61 20.61 -22.69
CA GLN A 174 13.59 20.59 -21.62
C GLN A 174 12.23 21.07 -22.12
N SER A 175 12.20 22.16 -22.90
CA SER A 175 10.95 22.71 -23.45
C SER A 175 10.28 21.73 -24.41
N LYS A 176 11.06 21.06 -25.27
CA LYS A 176 10.55 20.08 -26.23
C LYS A 176 9.94 18.88 -25.53
N GLN A 177 10.59 18.41 -24.46
CA GLN A 177 10.05 17.34 -23.62
C GLN A 177 8.76 17.76 -22.92
N MET A 178 8.72 18.98 -22.39
CA MET A 178 7.53 19.54 -21.75
C MET A 178 6.36 19.68 -22.73
N VAL A 179 6.61 20.13 -23.97
CA VAL A 179 5.60 20.23 -25.02
C VAL A 179 5.06 18.84 -25.42
N SER A 180 5.93 17.84 -25.49
CA SER A 180 5.52 16.46 -25.78
C SER A 180 4.58 15.92 -24.69
N ASN A 181 4.95 16.11 -23.42
CA ASN A 181 4.13 15.71 -22.27
C ASN A 181 2.80 16.49 -22.22
N ALA A 182 2.85 17.80 -22.45
CA ALA A 182 1.67 18.65 -22.50
C ALA A 182 0.69 18.22 -23.60
N LYS A 183 1.19 17.81 -24.77
CA LYS A 183 0.35 17.28 -25.85
C LYS A 183 -0.35 15.98 -25.46
N GLY A 184 0.30 15.12 -24.68
CA GLY A 184 -0.31 13.93 -24.08
C GLY A 184 -1.40 14.30 -23.08
N MET A 185 -1.09 15.18 -22.12
CA MET A 185 -2.07 15.66 -21.13
C MET A 185 -3.27 16.35 -21.79
N MET A 186 -3.06 17.10 -22.87
CA MET A 186 -4.15 17.80 -23.56
C MET A 186 -5.08 16.83 -24.29
N LYS A 187 -4.58 15.70 -24.80
CA LYS A 187 -5.42 14.63 -25.33
C LYS A 187 -6.26 13.96 -24.24
N GLU A 188 -5.66 13.69 -23.08
CA GLU A 188 -6.39 13.08 -21.96
C GLU A 188 -7.44 14.04 -21.40
N ALA A 189 -7.13 15.33 -21.28
CA ALA A 189 -8.08 16.36 -20.90
C ALA A 189 -9.26 16.44 -21.89
N ASP A 190 -9.02 16.31 -23.19
CA ASP A 190 -10.07 16.24 -24.22
C ASP A 190 -10.96 15.00 -24.04
N ARG A 191 -10.37 13.84 -23.72
CA ARG A 191 -11.10 12.60 -23.45
C ARG A 191 -11.98 12.74 -22.20
N LEU A 192 -11.39 13.20 -21.09
CA LEU A 192 -12.09 13.48 -19.82
C LEU A 192 -13.24 14.46 -20.01
N LYS A 193 -13.03 15.54 -20.78
CA LYS A 193 -14.08 16.51 -21.09
C LYS A 193 -15.23 15.90 -21.90
N ASN A 194 -14.93 15.02 -22.85
CA ASN A 194 -15.96 14.32 -23.60
C ASN A 194 -16.75 13.33 -22.73
N GLU A 195 -16.08 12.59 -21.85
CA GLU A 195 -16.71 11.67 -20.90
C GLU A 195 -17.61 12.43 -19.90
N ALA A 196 -17.12 13.52 -19.31
CA ALA A 196 -17.90 14.39 -18.45
C ALA A 196 -19.14 14.95 -19.15
N ARG A 197 -19.05 15.22 -20.46
CA ARG A 197 -20.18 15.75 -21.25
C ARG A 197 -21.25 14.67 -21.52
N VAL A 198 -20.82 13.44 -21.76
CA VAL A 198 -21.71 12.27 -21.88
C VAL A 198 -22.45 12.03 -20.56
N LEU A 199 -21.74 12.11 -19.42
CA LEU A 199 -22.35 12.01 -18.08
C LEU A 199 -23.36 13.13 -17.80
N GLN A 200 -23.15 14.33 -18.34
CA GLN A 200 -24.11 15.45 -18.27
C GLN A 200 -25.26 15.36 -19.29
N GLY A 201 -25.42 14.24 -20.01
CA GLY A 201 -26.50 14.03 -20.98
C GLY A 201 -26.37 14.83 -22.28
N LYS A 202 -25.19 15.42 -22.56
CA LYS A 202 -24.90 16.18 -23.78
C LYS A 202 -24.07 15.31 -24.74
N LYS A 203 -24.40 15.30 -26.04
CA LYS A 203 -23.69 14.52 -27.08
C LYS A 203 -22.18 14.85 -27.09
N PRO A 204 -21.23 13.98 -27.45
CA PRO A 204 -19.79 14.32 -27.51
C PRO A 204 -19.45 15.35 -28.61
N ILE A 205 -18.36 16.12 -28.46
CA ILE A 205 -17.96 17.13 -29.49
C ILE A 205 -17.26 16.37 -30.62
N LYS A 206 -17.90 16.27 -31.80
CA LYS A 206 -17.21 15.78 -33.00
C LYS A 206 -16.22 16.84 -33.48
N LYS A 207 -14.92 16.53 -33.47
CA LYS A 207 -13.90 17.39 -34.10
C LYS A 207 -14.18 17.43 -35.60
N THR A 208 -14.67 18.57 -36.10
CA THR A 208 -14.79 18.83 -37.54
C THR A 208 -13.40 18.97 -38.13
N ALA A 209 -13.03 18.04 -39.01
CA ALA A 209 -11.82 18.15 -39.81
C ALA A 209 -11.93 19.38 -40.71
N LYS A 210 -11.15 20.43 -40.44
CA LYS A 210 -10.96 21.53 -41.39
C LYS A 210 -10.21 20.97 -42.61
N LYS A 211 -10.90 21.00 -43.75
CA LYS A 211 -10.39 20.65 -45.08
C LYS A 211 -9.23 21.61 -45.45
N LYS A 212 -8.19 21.04 -46.07
CA LYS A 212 -6.93 21.70 -46.51
C LYS A 212 -7.18 22.92 -47.40
N THR A 213 -6.26 23.89 -47.37
CA THR A 213 -5.93 24.69 -48.56
C THR A 213 -4.42 24.69 -48.76
N SER A 214 -4.01 24.04 -49.84
CA SER A 214 -2.66 24.09 -50.40
C SER A 214 -2.51 25.39 -51.18
N ALA A 215 -1.40 26.10 -51.00
CA ALA A 215 -0.77 27.02 -51.95
C ALA A 215 0.69 27.22 -51.52
#